data_AF-A0A1G0WA11-F1
#
_entry.id   AF-A0A1G0WA11-F1
#
_cell.length_a   1.000
_cell.length_b   1.000
_cell.length_c   1.000
_cell.angle_alpha   90.00
_cell.angle_beta   90.00
_cell.angle_gamma   90.00
#
_symmetry.space_group_name_H-M   'P 1'
#
loop_
_entity.id
_entity.type
_entity.pdbx_description
1 polymer ?
#
loop_
_entity_poly.entity_id
_entity_poly.type
_entity_poly.pdbx_seq_one_letter_code
_entity_poly.pdbx_strand_id
1 'polypeptide(L)' 'MSSKKGKSVEEMQIELKMLRARVIKKTTGANIHRARNLLGAASMIIEQYDRTEDKEWLDLYEKAIASIIDFLKEG' A
#
# COMPACT_ATOMS: atom_id res chain seq x y z
N MET A 1 25.26 -10.48 10.22
CA MET A 1 24.13 -10.78 9.31
C MET A 1 23.11 -9.66 9.47
N SER A 2 22.97 -8.77 8.49
CA SER A 2 21.95 -7.71 8.53
C SER A 2 20.57 -8.36 8.39
N SER A 3 19.89 -8.58 9.51
CA SER A 3 18.44 -8.77 9.48
C SER A 3 17.85 -7.50 8.87
N LYS A 4 17.39 -7.55 7.62
CA LYS A 4 16.41 -6.58 7.12
C LYS A 4 15.28 -6.60 8.14
N LYS A 5 15.22 -5.58 8.99
CA LYS A 5 14.16 -5.41 10.00
C LYS A 5 12.85 -5.44 9.21
N GLY A 6 11.97 -6.39 9.50
CA GLY A 6 10.64 -6.41 8.90
C GLY A 6 9.94 -5.07 9.15
N LYS A 7 9.17 -4.60 8.17
CA LYS A 7 8.43 -3.33 8.28
C LYS A 7 7.36 -3.48 9.37
N SER A 8 7.24 -2.50 10.26
CA SER A 8 6.18 -2.51 11.27
C SER A 8 4.84 -2.14 10.64
N VAL A 9 3.73 -2.57 11.28
CA VAL A 9 2.38 -2.18 10.86
C VAL A 9 2.22 -0.66 10.85
N GLU A 10 2.80 0.05 11.83
CA GLU A 10 2.77 1.51 11.90
C GLU A 10 3.49 2.16 10.71
N GLU A 11 4.68 1.66 10.33
CA GLU A 11 5.42 2.13 9.16
C GLU A 11 4.60 1.92 7.87
N MET A 12 3.94 0.76 7.75
CA MET A 12 3.08 0.44 6.61
C MET A 12 1.85 1.36 6.52
N GLN A 13 1.23 1.66 7.65
CA GLN A 13 0.09 2.59 7.73
C GLN A 13 0.50 4.02 7.35
N ILE A 14 1.66 4.48 7.84
CA ILE A 14 2.21 5.80 7.52
C ILE A 14 2.51 5.91 6.02
N GLU A 15 3.16 4.91 5.42
CA GLU A 15 3.44 4.87 3.99
C GLU A 15 2.16 4.88 3.15
N LEU A 16 1.18 4.03 3.48
CA LEU A 16 -0.09 3.97 2.76
C LEU A 16 -0.86 5.30 2.87
N LYS A 17 -0.82 5.97 4.02
CA LYS A 17 -1.43 7.30 4.22
C LYS A 17 -0.79 8.36 3.33
N MET A 18 0.54 8.36 3.21
CA MET A 18 1.27 9.27 2.30
C MET A 18 0.92 9.01 0.84
N LEU A 19 0.87 7.73 0.42
CA LEU A 19 0.47 7.36 -0.93
C LEU A 19 -0.98 7.75 -1.22
N ARG A 20 -1.90 7.53 -0.27
CA ARG A 20 -3.31 7.93 -0.39
C ARG A 20 -3.45 9.43 -0.69
N ALA A 21 -2.73 10.27 0.04
CA ALA A 21 -2.73 11.72 -0.19
C ALA A 21 -2.24 12.07 -1.61
N ARG A 22 -1.18 11.42 -2.09
CA ARG A 22 -0.64 11.63 -3.44
C ARG A 22 -1.60 11.16 -4.53
N VAL A 23 -2.19 9.98 -4.36
CA VAL A 23 -3.16 9.38 -5.29
C VAL A 23 -4.37 10.28 -5.42
N ILE A 24 -4.97 10.73 -4.31
CA ILE A 24 -6.15 11.61 -4.34
C ILE A 24 -5.82 12.93 -5.04
N LYS A 25 -4.63 13.51 -4.82
CA LYS A 25 -4.22 14.77 -5.45
C LYS A 25 -4.02 14.63 -6.96
N LYS A 26 -3.47 13.51 -7.43
CA LYS A 26 -3.15 13.27 -8.84
C LYS A 26 -4.29 12.68 -9.67
N THR A 27 -5.25 12.02 -9.03
CA THR A 27 -6.26 11.23 -9.73
C THR A 27 -7.57 12.00 -9.84
N THR A 28 -8.04 12.24 -11.06
CA THR A 28 -9.36 12.82 -11.33
C THR A 28 -10.18 11.94 -12.26
N GLY A 29 -11.51 12.11 -12.26
CA GLY A 29 -12.42 11.45 -13.20
C GLY A 29 -12.39 9.92 -13.13
N ALA A 30 -12.31 9.28 -14.31
CA ALA A 30 -12.47 7.83 -14.48
C ALA A 30 -11.47 6.97 -13.69
N ASN A 31 -10.30 7.51 -13.33
CA ASN A 31 -9.25 6.76 -12.64
C ASN A 31 -9.44 6.69 -11.11
N ILE A 32 -10.39 7.44 -10.54
CA ILE A 32 -10.57 7.53 -9.07
C ILE A 32 -11.01 6.20 -8.46
N HIS A 33 -11.78 5.39 -9.19
CA HIS A 33 -12.23 4.08 -8.73
C HIS A 33 -11.06 3.09 -8.65
N ARG A 34 -10.21 3.03 -9.69
CA ARG A 34 -9.00 2.21 -9.70
C ARG A 34 -8.07 2.59 -8.54
N ALA A 35 -7.82 3.88 -8.35
CA ALA A 35 -7.07 4.42 -7.23
C ALA A 35 -7.60 3.94 -5.86
N ARG A 36 -8.91 4.05 -5.63
CA ARG A 36 -9.54 3.63 -4.36
C ARG A 36 -9.43 2.13 -4.14
N ASN A 37 -9.57 1.31 -5.18
CA ASN A 37 -9.43 -0.14 -5.08
C ASN A 37 -8.00 -0.55 -4.69
N LEU A 38 -6.98 0.06 -5.30
CA LEU A 38 -5.59 -0.21 -4.95
C LEU A 38 -5.27 0.16 -3.50
N LEU A 39 -5.71 1.34 -3.05
CA LEU A 39 -5.54 1.78 -1.67
C LEU A 39 -6.30 0.91 -0.67
N GLY A 40 -7.51 0.48 -1.03
CA GLY A 40 -8.32 -0.44 -0.22
C GLY A 40 -7.66 -1.80 -0.06
N ALA A 41 -7.14 -2.37 -1.15
CA ALA A 41 -6.42 -3.65 -1.12
C ALA A 41 -5.19 -3.59 -0.21
N ALA A 42 -4.37 -2.54 -0.33
CA ALA A 42 -3.21 -2.36 0.56
C ALA A 42 -3.62 -2.22 2.03
N SER A 43 -4.73 -1.52 2.33
CA SER A 43 -5.26 -1.40 3.69
C SER A 43 -5.67 -2.76 4.27
N MET A 44 -6.39 -3.57 3.48
CA MET A 44 -6.81 -4.92 3.90
C MET A 44 -5.63 -5.85 4.16
N ILE A 45 -4.57 -5.73 3.35
CA ILE A 45 -3.34 -6.50 3.54
C ILE A 45 -2.66 -6.11 4.87
N ILE A 46 -2.57 -4.82 5.18
CA ILE A 46 -2.03 -4.36 6.48
C ILE A 46 -2.84 -4.94 7.63
N GLU A 47 -4.17 -4.85 7.58
CA GLU A 47 -5.05 -5.40 8.62
C GLU A 47 -4.90 -6.92 8.77
N GLN A 48 -4.63 -7.63 7.68
CA GLN A 48 -4.43 -9.08 7.74
C GLN A 48 -3.04 -9.45 8.26
N TYR A 49 -2.00 -8.68 7.90
CA TYR A 49 -0.66 -8.82 8.49
C TYR A 49 -0.70 -8.55 9.99
N ASP A 50 -1.34 -7.46 10.44
CA ASP A 50 -1.48 -7.12 11.86
C ASP A 50 -2.17 -8.23 12.67
N ARG A 51 -3.13 -8.93 12.04
CA ARG A 51 -3.86 -10.04 12.69
C ARG A 51 -3.10 -11.36 12.71
N THR A 52 -2.17 -11.59 11.78
CA THR A 52 -1.56 -12.92 11.59
C THR A 52 -0.06 -12.94 11.79
N GLU A 53 0.60 -11.80 11.65
CA GLU A 53 2.05 -11.62 11.58
C GLU A 53 2.73 -12.50 10.51
N ASP A 54 1.95 -12.98 9.53
CA ASP A 54 2.45 -13.85 8.46
C ASP A 54 3.15 -13.01 7.40
N LYS A 55 4.40 -13.38 7.12
CA LYS A 55 5.30 -12.71 6.18
C LYS A 55 4.78 -12.71 4.74
N GLU A 56 3.89 -13.64 4.37
CA GLU A 56 3.25 -13.61 3.06
C GLU A 56 2.45 -12.32 2.85
N TRP A 57 1.83 -11.77 3.90
CA TRP A 57 1.12 -10.49 3.82
C TRP A 57 2.08 -9.30 3.65
N LEU A 58 3.30 -9.39 4.18
CA LEU A 58 4.33 -8.39 3.94
C LEU A 58 4.75 -8.37 2.47
N ASP A 59 4.94 -9.54 1.86
CA ASP A 59 5.27 -9.65 0.42
C ASP A 59 4.11 -9.15 -0.46
N LEU A 60 2.87 -9.47 -0.10
CA LEU A 60 1.67 -8.94 -0.77
C LEU A 60 1.56 -7.42 -0.62
N TYR A 61 1.93 -6.89 0.54
CA TYR A 61 1.95 -5.45 0.78
C TYR A 61 2.94 -4.75 -0.14
N GLU A 62 4.17 -5.25 -0.27
CA GLU A 62 5.18 -4.68 -1.17
C GLU A 62 4.69 -4.63 -2.63
N LYS A 63 4.02 -5.70 -3.09
CA LYS A 63 3.41 -5.75 -4.43
C LYS A 63 2.26 -4.75 -4.59
N ALA A 64 1.42 -4.60 -3.57
CA ALA A 64 0.34 -3.62 -3.57
C ALA A 64 0.86 -2.18 -3.63
N ILE A 65 1.91 -1.87 -2.86
CA ILE A 65 2.58 -0.56 -2.87
C ILE A 65 3.23 -0.26 -4.23
N ALA A 66 3.93 -1.24 -4.81
CA ALA A 66 4.49 -1.10 -6.16
C ALA A 66 3.40 -0.75 -7.19
N SER A 67 2.26 -1.45 -7.13
CA SER A 67 1.11 -1.20 -8.02
C SER A 67 0.53 0.22 -7.86
N ILE A 68 0.46 0.73 -6.62
CA ILE A 68 0.02 2.12 -6.35
C ILE A 68 1.03 3.13 -6.92
N ILE A 69 2.32 2.86 -6.76
CA ILE A 69 3.39 3.73 -7.28
C ILE A 69 3.36 3.76 -8.81
N ASP A 70 3.15 2.63 -9.47
CA ASP A 70 3.08 2.58 -10.94
C ASP A 70 1.83 3.31 -11.45
N PHE A 71 0.68 3.13 -10.78
CA PHE A 71 -0.50 3.94 -11.05
C PHE A 71 -0.23 5.45 -10.94
N LEU A 72 0.58 5.90 -9.97
CA LEU A 72 0.97 7.30 -9.80
C LEU A 72 1.95 7.82 -10.87
N LYS A 73 2.59 6.94 -11.63
CA LYS A 73 3.45 7.27 -12.78
C LYS A 73 2.66 7.31 -14.09
N GLU A 74 1.58 6.54 -14.20
CA GLU A 74 0.69 6.53 -15.36
C GLU A 74 -0.10 7.85 -15.52
N GLY A 75 -0.30 8.61 -14.44
CA GLY A 75 -1.01 9.90 -14.41
C GLY A 75 -0.15 11.10 -14.00
#